data_AF-A0A7Y0BUR8-F1
#
_entry.id   AF-A0A7Y0BUR8-F1
#
_cell.length_a   1.000
_cell.length_b   1.000
_cell.length_c   1.000
_cell.angle_alpha   90.00
_cell.angle_beta   90.00
_cell.angle_gamma   90.00
#
_symmetry.space_group_name_H-M   'P 1'
#
loop_
_entity.id
_entity.type
_entity.pdbx_description
1 polymer ?
#
loop_
_entity_poly.entity_id
_entity_poly.type
_entity_poly.pdbx_seq_one_letter_code
_entity_poly.pdbx_strand_id
1 'polypeptide(L)'
;MPVIVVMEDDADIRTLMVHLLTHEGYEVLAAGNGSEGLQLVESHHPDLIISDVQMPGMTGFQVLDSVRQSPALAATPVILLTALQDRVHVRHGMTAGADDYITKPFEPSELTLAVDAQLTRSAGQSARQDEAVTTAVKVALERLYEKRLVQELGDGWPAAEGSASDETFAHATVLFVDMANYSALTEQLSGAELSELVKTFYGSAGDTVHLFGARHMQFVGEGLLAVFVESNDTQSVNHGLRASRAALGLIDSAQRMRHYLQSRFADRQLPQFQVSVALHSGPVVLARMEDPLNGAPTQILPVGDAVSATLLLQKQAQMLGWAIVASKTMLASVQDMVKTGRHAAVSLPGRLLPVEAAELLKIGV
;
A
#
# COMPACT_ATOMS: atom_id res chain seq x y z
N MET A 1 30.82 -27.35 -19.45
CA MET A 1 32.23 -27.79 -19.50
C MET A 1 32.99 -26.62 -20.10
N PRO A 2 34.01 -26.06 -19.42
CA PRO A 2 34.66 -24.85 -19.92
C PRO A 2 35.32 -25.08 -21.28
N VAL A 3 35.15 -24.13 -22.20
CA VAL A 3 35.74 -24.14 -23.54
C VAL A 3 37.01 -23.31 -23.54
N ILE A 4 38.12 -23.90 -23.97
CA ILE A 4 39.42 -23.25 -24.08
C ILE A 4 39.84 -23.20 -25.55
N VAL A 5 40.20 -22.00 -26.03
CA VAL A 5 40.84 -21.86 -27.35
C VAL A 5 42.36 -21.81 -27.18
N VAL A 6 43.07 -22.68 -27.89
CA VAL A 6 44.54 -22.75 -27.91
C VAL A 6 45.05 -22.31 -29.29
N MET A 7 45.94 -21.34 -29.33
CA MET A 7 46.61 -20.85 -30.55
C MET A 7 48.11 -21.08 -30.44
N GLU A 8 48.64 -21.97 -31.25
CA GLU A 8 50.04 -22.39 -31.21
C GLU A 8 50.44 -22.84 -32.61
N ASP A 9 51.52 -22.30 -33.19
CA ASP A 9 51.94 -22.64 -34.55
C ASP A 9 52.71 -23.97 -34.61
N ASP A 10 53.47 -24.30 -33.57
CA ASP A 10 54.12 -25.60 -33.41
C ASP A 10 53.08 -26.73 -33.20
N ALA A 11 53.05 -27.69 -34.13
CA ALA A 11 52.07 -28.78 -34.11
C ALA A 11 52.26 -29.75 -32.93
N ASP A 12 53.49 -29.94 -32.46
CA ASP A 12 53.79 -30.87 -31.37
C ASP A 12 53.38 -30.24 -30.03
N ILE A 13 53.68 -28.96 -29.83
CA ILE A 13 53.26 -28.20 -28.65
C ILE A 13 51.74 -28.08 -28.60
N ARG A 14 51.10 -27.74 -29.73
CA ARG A 14 49.64 -27.65 -29.83
C ARG A 14 48.97 -28.98 -29.47
N THR A 15 49.49 -30.10 -29.99
CA THR A 15 48.97 -31.45 -29.70
C THR A 15 49.12 -31.80 -28.22
N LEU A 16 50.27 -31.48 -27.61
CA LEU A 16 50.51 -31.68 -26.18
C LEU A 16 49.49 -30.91 -25.33
N MET A 17 49.27 -29.63 -25.63
CA MET A 17 48.33 -28.78 -24.89
C MET A 17 46.89 -29.27 -25.00
N VAL A 18 46.45 -29.65 -26.21
CA VAL A 18 45.12 -30.23 -26.42
C VAL A 18 44.95 -31.49 -25.57
N HIS A 19 45.93 -32.40 -25.61
CA HIS A 19 45.85 -33.64 -24.84
C HIS A 19 45.78 -33.38 -23.33
N LEU A 20 46.62 -32.49 -22.82
CA LEU A 20 46.68 -32.15 -21.40
C LEU A 20 45.36 -31.53 -20.91
N LEU A 21 44.87 -30.50 -21.61
CA LEU A 21 43.67 -29.77 -21.19
C LEU A 21 42.39 -30.61 -21.35
N THR A 22 42.33 -31.46 -22.37
CA THR A 22 41.22 -32.42 -22.49
C THR A 22 41.25 -33.47 -21.38
N HIS A 23 42.43 -33.92 -20.94
CA HIS A 23 42.55 -34.83 -19.79
C HIS A 23 42.04 -34.21 -18.48
N GLU A 24 42.27 -32.91 -18.28
CA GLU A 24 41.72 -32.15 -17.15
C GLU A 24 40.21 -31.83 -17.27
N GLY A 25 39.55 -32.27 -18.35
CA GLY A 25 38.10 -32.18 -18.53
C GLY A 25 37.61 -30.89 -19.19
N TYR A 26 38.48 -30.16 -19.89
CA TYR A 26 38.08 -28.99 -20.68
C TYR A 26 37.76 -29.38 -22.13
N GLU A 27 36.86 -28.62 -22.75
CA GLU A 27 36.67 -28.66 -24.20
C GLU A 27 37.73 -27.78 -24.85
N VAL A 28 38.53 -28.34 -25.78
CA VAL A 28 39.66 -27.61 -26.36
C VAL A 28 39.46 -27.43 -27.87
N LEU A 29 39.46 -26.18 -28.30
CA LEU A 29 39.47 -25.78 -29.71
C LEU A 29 40.88 -25.27 -30.03
N ALA A 30 41.53 -25.83 -31.06
CA ALA A 30 42.91 -25.51 -31.37
C ALA A 30 43.06 -24.89 -32.76
N ALA A 31 43.92 -23.88 -32.86
CA ALA A 31 44.27 -23.19 -34.11
C ALA A 31 45.79 -23.15 -34.29
N GLY A 32 46.23 -23.19 -35.54
CA GLY A 32 47.66 -23.14 -35.89
C GLY A 32 48.21 -21.71 -36.05
N ASN A 33 47.38 -20.68 -35.92
CA ASN A 33 47.75 -19.29 -36.09
C ASN A 33 46.72 -18.36 -35.42
N GLY A 34 47.11 -17.10 -35.19
CA GLY A 34 46.25 -16.12 -34.51
C GLY A 34 44.97 -15.75 -35.25
N SER A 35 44.95 -15.78 -36.58
CA SER A 35 43.76 -15.43 -37.37
C SER A 35 42.66 -16.49 -37.30
N GLU A 36 43.03 -17.77 -37.45
CA GLU A 36 42.12 -18.90 -37.24
C GLU A 36 41.65 -18.96 -35.79
N GLY A 37 42.57 -18.75 -34.84
CA GLY A 37 42.23 -18.73 -33.43
C GLY A 37 41.24 -17.63 -33.07
N LEU A 38 41.42 -16.41 -33.60
CA LEU A 38 40.47 -15.31 -33.35
C LEU A 38 39.07 -15.62 -33.89
N GLN A 39 38.96 -16.27 -35.06
CA GLN A 39 37.66 -16.72 -35.59
C GLN A 39 36.99 -17.74 -34.66
N LEU A 40 37.76 -18.66 -34.08
CA LEU A 40 37.24 -19.61 -33.09
C LEU A 40 36.74 -18.89 -31.84
N VAL A 41 37.51 -17.91 -31.33
CA VAL A 41 37.14 -17.10 -30.17
C VAL A 41 35.83 -16.33 -30.41
N GLU A 42 35.70 -15.67 -31.56
CA GLU A 42 34.51 -14.91 -31.93
C GLU A 42 33.27 -15.81 -32.12
N SER A 43 33.47 -17.02 -32.65
CA SER A 43 32.35 -17.93 -32.94
C SER A 43 31.87 -18.71 -31.72
N HIS A 44 32.78 -19.08 -30.81
CA HIS A 44 32.49 -20.01 -29.71
C HIS A 44 32.48 -19.35 -28.33
N HIS A 45 32.93 -18.10 -28.21
CA HIS A 45 32.97 -17.37 -26.93
C HIS A 45 33.57 -18.21 -25.79
N PRO A 46 34.86 -18.59 -25.88
CA PRO A 46 35.48 -19.48 -24.92
C PRO A 46 35.58 -18.85 -23.53
N ASP A 47 35.69 -19.73 -22.53
CA ASP A 47 35.89 -19.36 -21.13
C ASP A 47 37.34 -18.96 -20.84
N LEU A 48 38.30 -19.37 -21.68
CA LEU A 48 39.72 -19.00 -21.59
C LEU A 48 40.43 -19.11 -22.94
N ILE A 49 41.40 -18.24 -23.17
CA ILE A 49 42.24 -18.23 -24.38
C ILE A 49 43.69 -18.46 -23.97
N ILE A 50 44.37 -19.38 -24.67
CA ILE A 50 45.81 -19.57 -24.57
C ILE A 50 46.40 -19.28 -25.94
N SER A 51 47.32 -18.33 -26.03
CA SER A 51 47.93 -17.94 -27.30
C SER A 51 49.44 -17.88 -27.18
N ASP A 52 50.12 -18.45 -28.15
CA ASP A 52 51.53 -18.17 -28.34
C ASP A 52 51.74 -16.71 -28.76
N VAL A 53 52.82 -16.12 -28.28
CA VAL A 53 53.23 -14.77 -28.64
C VAL A 53 53.78 -14.75 -30.08
N GLN A 54 54.59 -15.74 -30.45
CA GLN A 54 55.33 -15.76 -31.72
C GLN A 54 54.64 -16.62 -32.78
N MET A 55 53.55 -16.13 -33.36
CA MET A 55 52.87 -16.80 -34.46
C MET A 55 53.03 -16.05 -35.80
N PRO A 56 53.07 -16.77 -36.95
CA PRO A 56 53.11 -16.13 -38.26
C PRO A 56 51.81 -15.38 -38.57
N GLY A 57 51.94 -14.21 -39.20
CA GLY A 57 50.83 -13.37 -39.63
C GLY A 57 50.25 -12.49 -38.51
N MET A 58 49.71 -13.10 -37.46
CA MET A 58 49.10 -12.41 -36.33
C MET A 58 49.69 -12.91 -35.00
N THR A 59 50.31 -12.02 -34.24
CA THR A 59 50.97 -12.34 -32.97
C THR A 59 49.96 -12.49 -31.84
N GLY A 60 50.34 -13.20 -30.76
CA GLY A 60 49.48 -13.34 -29.58
C GLY A 60 49.12 -12.02 -28.91
N PHE A 61 49.98 -10.99 -29.02
CA PHE A 61 49.66 -9.65 -28.55
C PHE A 61 48.57 -8.99 -29.39
N GLN A 62 48.59 -9.17 -30.71
CA GLN A 62 47.54 -8.65 -31.60
C GLN A 62 46.20 -9.36 -31.35
N VAL A 63 46.24 -10.67 -31.04
CA VAL A 63 45.06 -11.42 -30.61
C VAL A 63 44.50 -10.84 -29.31
N LEU A 64 45.34 -10.64 -28.30
CA LEU A 64 44.94 -10.02 -27.03
C LEU A 64 44.30 -8.63 -27.25
N ASP A 65 44.94 -7.77 -28.03
CA ASP A 65 44.39 -6.43 -28.33
C ASP A 65 43.02 -6.52 -28.99
N SER A 66 42.82 -7.46 -29.93
CA SER A 66 41.54 -7.68 -30.60
C SER A 66 40.46 -8.16 -29.63
N VAL A 67 40.81 -9.10 -28.75
CA VAL A 67 39.92 -9.62 -27.70
C VAL A 67 39.50 -8.50 -26.74
N ARG A 68 40.43 -7.65 -26.31
CA ARG A 68 40.14 -6.52 -25.40
C ARG A 68 39.32 -5.41 -26.03
N GLN A 69 39.44 -5.20 -27.34
CA GLN A 69 38.64 -4.23 -28.08
C GLN A 69 37.19 -4.70 -28.32
N SER A 70 36.94 -6.01 -28.25
CA SER A 70 35.59 -6.57 -28.39
C SER A 70 34.85 -6.57 -27.05
N PRO A 71 33.75 -5.82 -26.88
CA PRO A 71 33.01 -5.77 -25.62
C PRO A 71 32.51 -7.14 -25.13
N ALA A 72 32.24 -8.06 -26.06
CA ALA A 72 31.74 -9.40 -25.76
C ALA A 72 32.85 -10.37 -25.29
N LEU A 73 34.12 -10.05 -25.57
CA LEU A 73 35.28 -10.91 -25.28
C LEU A 73 36.27 -10.25 -24.31
N ALA A 74 36.11 -8.96 -24.03
CA ALA A 74 37.06 -8.18 -23.24
C ALA A 74 37.32 -8.77 -21.85
N ALA A 75 36.32 -9.46 -21.28
CA ALA A 75 36.41 -10.12 -19.98
C ALA A 75 36.92 -11.58 -20.05
N THR A 76 37.10 -12.16 -21.23
CA THR A 76 37.63 -13.53 -21.37
C THR A 76 39.09 -13.56 -20.95
N PRO A 77 39.50 -14.43 -20.02
CA PRO A 77 40.88 -14.51 -19.57
C PRO A 77 41.81 -14.98 -20.69
N VAL A 78 42.98 -14.34 -20.83
CA VAL A 78 44.00 -14.65 -21.84
C VAL A 78 45.33 -14.99 -21.17
N ILE A 79 45.84 -16.19 -21.44
CA ILE A 79 47.17 -16.64 -21.06
C ILE A 79 48.09 -16.58 -22.28
N LEU A 80 49.22 -15.89 -22.16
CA LEU A 80 50.21 -15.81 -23.24
C LEU A 80 51.38 -16.76 -23.01
N LEU A 81 51.72 -17.56 -24.02
CA LEU A 81 52.92 -18.39 -24.02
C LEU A 81 54.10 -17.59 -24.61
N THR A 82 55.26 -17.60 -23.97
CA THR A 82 56.39 -16.74 -24.37
C THR A 82 57.74 -17.45 -24.29
N ALA A 83 58.69 -17.13 -25.18
CA ALA A 83 60.06 -17.64 -25.07
C ALA A 83 60.88 -16.84 -24.04
N LEU A 84 61.88 -17.48 -23.42
CA LEU A 84 62.78 -16.86 -22.44
C LEU A 84 63.47 -15.57 -22.93
N GLN A 85 63.72 -15.45 -24.25
CA GLN A 85 64.36 -14.30 -24.88
C GLN A 85 63.41 -13.09 -25.05
N ASP A 86 62.09 -13.31 -24.96
CA ASP A 86 61.07 -12.27 -25.13
C ASP A 86 60.78 -11.49 -23.84
N ARG A 87 61.49 -11.78 -22.73
CA ARG A 87 61.30 -11.06 -21.44
C ARG A 87 61.47 -9.54 -21.53
N VAL A 88 62.20 -9.03 -22.53
CA VAL A 88 62.31 -7.58 -22.79
C VAL A 88 61.01 -7.02 -23.40
N HIS A 89 60.24 -7.83 -24.12
CA HIS A 89 58.93 -7.50 -24.69
C HIS A 89 57.75 -7.75 -23.72
N VAL A 90 57.94 -8.55 -22.66
CA VAL A 90 56.94 -8.76 -21.58
C VAL A 90 56.52 -7.43 -20.92
N ARG A 91 57.39 -6.42 -20.90
CA ARG A 91 57.04 -5.08 -20.38
C ARG A 91 55.99 -4.35 -21.24
N HIS A 92 55.86 -4.68 -22.53
CA HIS A 92 54.77 -4.18 -23.39
C HIS A 92 53.47 -4.96 -23.12
N GLY A 93 53.54 -6.29 -22.99
CA GLY A 93 52.39 -7.15 -22.66
C GLY A 93 51.75 -6.83 -21.30
N MET A 94 52.54 -6.47 -20.29
CA MET A 94 52.02 -6.06 -18.97
C MET A 94 51.14 -4.79 -19.02
N THR A 95 51.22 -4.00 -20.09
CA THR A 95 50.35 -2.82 -20.30
C THR A 95 49.12 -3.16 -21.15
N ALA A 96 49.15 -4.28 -21.89
CA ALA A 96 48.09 -4.74 -22.81
C ALA A 96 47.01 -5.59 -22.13
N GLY A 97 47.20 -5.96 -20.85
CA GLY A 97 46.14 -6.58 -20.04
C GLY A 97 45.93 -8.08 -20.25
N ALA A 98 46.99 -8.85 -20.51
CA ALA A 98 46.93 -10.31 -20.39
C ALA A 98 46.77 -10.71 -18.92
N ASP A 99 46.04 -11.80 -18.67
CA ASP A 99 45.71 -12.25 -17.32
C ASP A 99 46.80 -13.16 -16.72
N ASP A 100 47.58 -13.82 -17.57
CA ASP A 100 48.74 -14.62 -17.17
C ASP A 100 49.78 -14.83 -18.28
N TYR A 101 50.98 -15.29 -17.91
CA TYR A 101 52.08 -15.62 -18.82
C TYR A 101 52.79 -16.91 -18.44
N ILE A 102 53.06 -17.76 -19.42
CA ILE A 102 53.80 -19.02 -19.23
C ILE A 102 55.01 -19.03 -20.16
N THR A 103 56.19 -19.32 -19.62
CA THR A 103 57.42 -19.37 -20.41
C THR A 103 57.63 -20.75 -21.03
N LYS A 104 57.97 -20.82 -22.33
CA LYS A 104 58.39 -22.05 -23.01
C LYS A 104 59.88 -22.34 -22.78
N PRO A 105 60.29 -23.62 -22.56
CA PRO A 105 59.42 -24.77 -22.32
C PRO A 105 58.77 -24.70 -20.92
N PHE A 106 57.53 -25.17 -20.80
CA PHE A 106 56.76 -25.20 -19.55
C PHE A 106 56.52 -26.63 -19.08
N GLU A 107 56.32 -26.78 -17.77
CA GLU A 107 55.88 -28.06 -17.20
C GLU A 107 54.36 -28.19 -17.34
N PRO A 108 53.80 -29.40 -17.60
CA PRO A 108 52.36 -29.59 -17.73
C PRO A 108 51.55 -29.05 -16.54
N SER A 109 52.05 -29.21 -15.31
CA SER A 109 51.40 -28.70 -14.11
C SER A 109 51.35 -27.17 -14.04
N GLU A 110 52.28 -26.47 -14.69
CA GLU A 110 52.30 -25.01 -14.74
C GLU A 110 51.13 -24.49 -15.58
N LEU A 111 50.85 -25.16 -16.71
CA LEU A 111 49.74 -24.82 -17.60
C LEU A 111 48.38 -25.06 -16.94
N THR A 112 48.19 -26.22 -16.29
CA THR A 112 46.90 -26.56 -15.67
C THR A 112 46.57 -25.63 -14.50
N LEU A 113 47.56 -25.32 -13.64
CA LEU A 113 47.37 -24.40 -12.51
C LEU A 113 47.00 -22.98 -12.95
N ALA A 114 47.62 -22.48 -14.03
CA ALA A 114 47.31 -21.16 -14.57
C ALA A 114 45.87 -21.11 -15.12
N VAL A 115 45.45 -22.16 -15.84
CA VAL A 115 44.08 -22.28 -16.38
C VAL A 115 43.03 -22.28 -15.25
N ASP A 116 43.22 -23.11 -14.23
CA ASP A 116 42.28 -23.20 -13.09
C ASP A 116 42.15 -21.88 -12.33
N ALA A 117 43.27 -21.20 -12.10
CA ALA A 117 43.30 -19.92 -11.39
C ALA A 117 42.48 -18.84 -12.12
N GLN A 118 42.57 -18.78 -13.45
CA GLN A 118 41.87 -17.78 -14.25
C GLN A 118 40.38 -18.10 -14.41
N LEU A 119 40.01 -19.37 -14.62
CA LEU A 119 38.61 -19.78 -14.68
C LEU A 119 37.88 -19.53 -13.36
N THR A 120 38.52 -19.81 -12.23
CA THR A 120 37.97 -19.55 -10.89
C THR A 120 37.77 -18.04 -10.63
N ARG A 121 38.71 -17.21 -11.11
CA ARG A 121 38.64 -15.74 -10.95
C ARG A 121 37.52 -15.13 -11.78
N SER A 122 37.35 -15.59 -13.01
CA SER A 122 36.27 -15.16 -13.91
C SER A 122 34.89 -15.50 -13.33
N ALA A 123 34.69 -16.74 -12.87
CA ALA A 123 33.43 -17.18 -12.24
C ALA A 123 33.06 -16.38 -10.98
N GLY A 124 34.06 -15.99 -10.16
CA GLY A 124 33.85 -15.18 -8.96
C GLY A 124 33.54 -13.70 -9.23
N GLN A 125 33.90 -13.17 -10.40
CA GLN A 125 33.60 -11.80 -10.80
C GLN A 125 32.18 -11.67 -11.36
N SER A 126 31.73 -12.60 -12.21
CA SER A 126 30.37 -12.60 -12.76
C SER A 126 29.29 -12.71 -11.66
N ALA A 127 29.49 -13.59 -10.67
CA ALA A 127 28.53 -13.78 -9.58
C ALA A 127 28.35 -12.54 -8.68
N ARG A 128 29.41 -11.75 -8.46
CA ARG A 128 29.35 -10.52 -7.65
C ARG A 128 28.69 -9.36 -8.39
N GLN A 129 28.76 -9.36 -9.72
CA GLN A 129 28.23 -8.27 -10.55
C GLN A 129 26.71 -8.40 -10.72
N ASP A 130 26.19 -9.62 -10.87
CA ASP A 130 24.76 -9.90 -11.00
C ASP A 130 23.97 -9.61 -9.71
N GLU A 131 24.54 -9.91 -8.54
CA GLU A 131 23.90 -9.68 -7.24
C GLU A 131 23.83 -8.17 -6.89
N ALA A 132 24.88 -7.42 -7.23
CA ALA A 132 24.93 -5.97 -7.01
C ALA A 132 23.96 -5.20 -7.93
N VAL A 133 23.86 -5.59 -9.20
CA VAL A 133 22.91 -4.98 -10.16
C VAL A 133 21.47 -5.27 -9.75
N THR A 134 21.15 -6.50 -9.37
CA THR A 134 19.79 -6.88 -8.95
C THR A 134 19.34 -6.10 -7.71
N THR A 135 20.24 -5.93 -6.73
CA THR A 135 19.96 -5.16 -5.50
C THR A 135 19.77 -3.67 -5.80
N ALA A 136 20.63 -3.08 -6.64
CA ALA A 136 20.54 -1.67 -7.01
C ALA A 136 19.25 -1.36 -7.79
N VAL A 137 18.83 -2.24 -8.71
CA VAL A 137 17.58 -2.11 -9.45
C VAL A 137 16.38 -2.18 -8.51
N LYS A 138 16.36 -3.11 -7.55
CA LYS A 138 15.25 -3.23 -6.58
C LYS A 138 15.10 -1.97 -5.72
N VAL A 139 16.19 -1.44 -5.19
CA VAL A 139 16.19 -0.19 -4.38
C VAL A 139 15.79 1.03 -5.22
N ALA A 140 16.23 1.10 -6.47
CA ALA A 140 15.81 2.18 -7.38
C ALA A 140 14.32 2.10 -7.72
N LEU A 141 13.78 0.89 -7.92
CA LEU A 141 12.36 0.66 -8.17
C LEU A 141 11.51 1.08 -6.97
N GLU A 142 11.87 0.66 -5.76
CA GLU A 142 11.17 1.05 -4.52
C GLU A 142 11.15 2.57 -4.34
N ARG A 143 12.27 3.26 -4.55
CA ARG A 143 12.33 4.74 -4.50
C ARG A 143 11.50 5.42 -5.58
N LEU A 144 11.43 4.85 -6.77
CA LEU A 144 10.58 5.38 -7.85
C LEU A 144 9.10 5.17 -7.54
N TYR A 145 8.72 4.03 -6.97
CA TYR A 145 7.36 3.77 -6.50
C TYR A 145 6.96 4.73 -5.37
N GLU A 146 7.80 4.91 -4.35
CA GLU A 146 7.53 5.88 -3.27
C GLU A 146 7.41 7.31 -3.79
N LYS A 147 8.33 7.73 -4.66
CA LYS A 147 8.31 9.09 -5.24
C LYS A 147 7.08 9.32 -6.13
N ARG A 148 6.66 8.30 -6.89
CA ARG A 148 5.43 8.34 -7.70
C ARG A 148 4.18 8.39 -6.83
N LEU A 149 4.11 7.58 -5.76
CA LEU A 149 2.99 7.59 -4.82
C LEU A 149 2.85 8.94 -4.11
N VAL A 150 3.97 9.56 -3.71
CA VAL A 150 3.98 10.90 -3.11
C VAL A 150 3.57 11.97 -4.12
N GLN A 151 3.99 11.87 -5.39
CA GLN A 151 3.52 12.77 -6.45
C GLN A 151 2.03 12.57 -6.76
N GLU A 152 1.53 11.34 -6.86
CA GLU A 152 0.11 11.08 -7.11
C GLU A 152 -0.77 11.52 -5.93
N LEU A 153 -0.31 11.38 -4.69
CA LEU A 153 -0.99 11.93 -3.50
C LEU A 153 -0.89 13.46 -3.40
N GLY A 154 0.19 14.06 -3.90
CA GLY A 154 0.40 15.51 -3.89
C GLY A 154 -0.33 16.25 -5.01
N ASP A 155 -0.35 15.69 -6.21
CA ASP A 155 -1.00 16.25 -7.41
C ASP A 155 -2.51 15.96 -7.44
N GLY A 156 -2.98 14.97 -6.68
CA GLY A 156 -4.39 14.62 -6.51
C GLY A 156 -5.12 15.45 -5.45
N TRP A 157 -4.45 16.39 -4.76
CA TRP A 157 -5.14 17.35 -3.89
C TRP A 157 -5.87 18.36 -4.78
N PRO A 158 -7.20 18.48 -4.70
CA PRO A 158 -7.91 19.41 -5.57
C PRO A 158 -7.46 20.84 -5.23
N ALA A 159 -6.77 21.50 -6.17
CA ALA A 159 -6.95 22.93 -6.32
C ALA A 159 -8.47 23.15 -6.49
N ALA A 160 -9.03 24.07 -5.72
CA ALA A 160 -10.46 24.22 -5.44
C ALA A 160 -11.35 24.61 -6.64
N GLU A 161 -11.22 23.95 -7.77
CA GLU A 161 -11.97 24.22 -8.99
C GLU A 161 -12.47 22.91 -9.60
N GLY A 162 -13.69 22.53 -9.20
CA GLY A 162 -14.53 21.58 -9.93
C GLY A 162 -14.70 20.21 -9.27
N SER A 163 -15.51 20.13 -8.22
CA SER A 163 -16.17 18.87 -7.79
C SER A 163 -17.51 19.21 -7.12
N ALA A 164 -18.43 18.24 -7.09
CA ALA A 164 -19.87 18.40 -6.83
C ALA A 164 -20.25 19.46 -5.79
N SER A 165 -21.26 20.30 -6.10
CA SER A 165 -21.71 21.38 -5.22
C SER A 165 -22.18 20.86 -3.85
N ASP A 166 -21.54 21.33 -2.78
CA ASP A 166 -22.01 21.16 -1.41
C ASP A 166 -23.44 21.68 -1.24
N GLU A 167 -24.27 20.96 -0.48
CA GLU A 167 -25.61 21.44 -0.12
C GLU A 167 -25.56 22.12 1.25
N THR A 168 -25.82 23.43 1.29
CA THR A 168 -25.83 24.22 2.53
C THR A 168 -27.25 24.47 3.01
N PHE A 169 -27.52 24.17 4.27
CA PHE A 169 -28.80 24.39 4.93
C PHE A 169 -28.62 25.35 6.10
N ALA A 170 -29.23 26.54 6.03
CA ALA A 170 -29.21 27.51 7.13
C ALA A 170 -29.95 27.00 8.38
N HIS A 171 -30.99 26.19 8.17
CA HIS A 171 -31.80 25.59 9.20
C HIS A 171 -32.00 24.09 8.93
N ALA A 172 -31.41 23.27 9.78
CA ALA A 172 -31.61 21.83 9.80
C ALA A 172 -31.71 21.35 11.24
N THR A 173 -32.40 20.22 11.45
CA THR A 173 -32.33 19.48 12.71
C THR A 173 -31.48 18.24 12.51
N VAL A 174 -30.44 18.12 13.31
CA VAL A 174 -29.61 16.92 13.38
C VAL A 174 -30.14 16.05 14.51
N LEU A 175 -30.31 14.77 14.20
CA LEU A 175 -30.66 13.71 15.13
C LEU A 175 -29.46 12.77 15.21
N PHE A 176 -29.04 12.44 16.43
CA PHE A 176 -28.10 11.35 16.66
C PHE A 176 -28.68 10.37 17.66
N VAL A 177 -28.68 9.09 17.32
CA VAL A 177 -29.09 8.00 18.21
C VAL A 177 -27.92 7.06 18.44
N ASP A 178 -27.74 6.64 19.68
CA ASP A 178 -26.65 5.78 20.11
C ASP A 178 -27.18 4.62 20.95
N MET A 179 -26.57 3.44 20.81
CA MET A 179 -26.88 2.26 21.62
C MET A 179 -26.22 2.40 23.00
N ALA A 180 -27.03 2.64 24.03
CA ALA A 180 -26.51 2.68 25.39
C ALA A 180 -26.03 1.28 25.80
N ASN A 181 -24.92 1.23 26.55
CA ASN A 181 -24.31 0.00 27.06
C ASN A 181 -23.85 -0.99 25.97
N TYR A 182 -23.55 -0.51 24.76
CA TYR A 182 -23.02 -1.34 23.67
C TYR A 182 -21.82 -2.20 24.12
N SER A 183 -20.85 -1.61 24.82
CA SER A 183 -19.67 -2.34 25.33
C SER A 183 -20.04 -3.52 26.23
N ALA A 184 -21.00 -3.36 27.13
CA ALA A 184 -21.46 -4.44 28.01
C ALA A 184 -22.15 -5.57 27.23
N LEU A 185 -22.83 -5.24 26.13
CA LEU A 185 -23.40 -6.25 25.23
C LEU A 185 -22.30 -7.02 24.48
N THR A 186 -21.20 -6.35 24.09
CA THR A 186 -20.09 -7.00 23.38
C THR A 186 -19.34 -8.03 24.23
N GLU A 187 -19.35 -7.88 25.55
CA GLU A 187 -18.75 -8.86 26.47
C GLU A 187 -19.60 -10.12 26.64
N GLN A 188 -20.91 -10.02 26.41
CA GLN A 188 -21.85 -11.11 26.68
C GLN A 188 -22.39 -11.78 25.41
N LEU A 189 -22.39 -11.10 24.27
CA LEU A 189 -22.86 -11.66 23.00
C LEU A 189 -21.71 -12.20 22.17
N SER A 190 -21.94 -13.30 21.45
CA SER A 190 -21.02 -13.77 20.41
C SER A 190 -20.99 -12.81 19.22
N GLY A 191 -19.95 -12.87 18.39
CA GLY A 191 -19.83 -12.01 17.20
C GLY A 191 -21.01 -12.12 16.23
N ALA A 192 -21.62 -13.31 16.10
CA ALA A 192 -22.80 -13.51 15.25
C ALA A 192 -24.06 -12.85 15.86
N GLU A 193 -24.29 -13.04 17.15
CA GLU A 193 -25.43 -12.44 17.88
C GLU A 193 -25.32 -10.91 17.91
N LEU A 194 -24.12 -10.37 18.13
CA LEU A 194 -23.85 -8.94 18.09
C LEU A 194 -24.07 -8.38 16.68
N SER A 195 -23.61 -9.07 15.63
CA SER A 195 -23.84 -8.67 14.24
C SER A 195 -25.33 -8.63 13.90
N GLU A 196 -26.11 -9.62 14.35
CA GLU A 196 -27.57 -9.66 14.16
C GLU A 196 -28.26 -8.50 14.89
N LEU A 197 -27.89 -8.25 16.15
CA LEU A 197 -28.43 -7.13 16.93
C LEU A 197 -28.17 -5.79 16.23
N VAL A 198 -26.92 -5.56 15.83
CA VAL A 198 -26.48 -4.34 15.15
C VAL A 198 -27.25 -4.14 13.84
N LYS A 199 -27.36 -5.18 13.01
CA LYS A 199 -28.13 -5.13 11.74
C LYS A 199 -29.60 -4.82 11.97
N THR A 200 -30.21 -5.46 12.96
CA THR A 200 -31.63 -5.28 13.26
C THR A 200 -31.90 -3.88 13.79
N PHE A 201 -31.04 -3.38 14.69
CA PHE A 201 -31.14 -2.02 15.21
C PHE A 201 -30.96 -0.99 14.09
N TYR A 202 -29.92 -1.11 13.28
CA TYR A 202 -29.65 -0.15 12.21
C TYR A 202 -30.69 -0.19 11.10
N GLY A 203 -31.22 -1.36 10.75
CA GLY A 203 -32.35 -1.48 9.82
C GLY A 203 -33.57 -0.75 10.35
N SER A 204 -33.98 -1.05 11.59
CA SER A 204 -35.14 -0.41 12.22
C SER A 204 -34.96 1.11 12.42
N ALA A 205 -33.75 1.54 12.80
CA ALA A 205 -33.45 2.95 13.01
C ALA A 205 -33.42 3.72 11.69
N GLY A 206 -32.81 3.13 10.65
CA GLY A 206 -32.78 3.67 9.30
C GLY A 206 -34.17 3.84 8.70
N ASP A 207 -35.01 2.80 8.79
CA ASP A 207 -36.40 2.85 8.33
C ASP A 207 -37.19 3.95 9.05
N THR A 208 -36.98 4.10 10.37
CA THR A 208 -37.66 5.12 11.17
C THR A 208 -37.30 6.52 10.71
N VAL A 209 -36.01 6.86 10.60
CA VAL A 209 -35.60 8.22 10.18
C VAL A 209 -35.98 8.50 8.73
N HIS A 210 -35.95 7.47 7.87
CA HIS A 210 -36.37 7.58 6.48
C HIS A 210 -37.88 7.85 6.36
N LEU A 211 -38.71 7.14 7.12
CA LEU A 211 -40.17 7.33 7.14
C LEU A 211 -40.57 8.75 7.54
N PHE A 212 -39.82 9.38 8.43
CA PHE A 212 -40.01 10.79 8.82
C PHE A 212 -39.30 11.78 7.90
N GLY A 213 -38.71 11.32 6.80
CA GLY A 213 -38.16 12.14 5.72
C GLY A 213 -36.79 12.73 6.02
N ALA A 214 -35.91 12.00 6.73
CA ALA A 214 -34.51 12.41 6.82
C ALA A 214 -33.91 12.60 5.42
N ARG A 215 -33.23 13.73 5.21
CA ARG A 215 -32.57 14.05 3.93
C ARG A 215 -31.27 13.29 3.78
N HIS A 216 -30.56 13.11 4.89
CA HIS A 216 -29.30 12.39 4.93
C HIS A 216 -29.25 11.53 6.18
N MET A 217 -28.58 10.38 6.05
CA MET A 217 -28.36 9.42 7.12
C MET A 217 -26.95 8.84 6.95
N GLN A 218 -26.24 8.70 8.06
CA GLN A 218 -24.94 8.03 8.11
C GLN A 218 -24.79 7.27 9.43
N PHE A 219 -24.03 6.17 9.39
CA PHE A 219 -23.64 5.46 10.60
C PHE A 219 -22.35 6.08 11.15
N VAL A 220 -22.31 6.32 12.46
CA VAL A 220 -21.16 6.90 13.15
C VAL A 220 -20.85 6.02 14.35
N GLY A 221 -19.80 5.22 14.26
CA GLY A 221 -19.48 4.19 15.25
C GLY A 221 -20.63 3.21 15.41
N GLU A 222 -21.15 3.10 16.62
CA GLU A 222 -22.31 2.30 17.06
C GLU A 222 -23.65 3.07 17.01
N GLY A 223 -23.63 4.32 16.55
CA GLY A 223 -24.79 5.19 16.43
C GLY A 223 -25.21 5.50 14.99
N LEU A 224 -26.33 6.20 14.84
CA LEU A 224 -26.90 6.67 13.59
C LEU A 224 -27.12 8.18 13.67
N LEU A 225 -26.59 8.91 12.69
CA LEU A 225 -26.84 10.33 12.51
C LEU A 225 -27.80 10.54 11.34
N ALA A 226 -28.82 11.36 11.54
CA ALA A 226 -29.76 11.77 10.52
C ALA A 226 -29.90 13.31 10.48
N VAL A 227 -30.02 13.86 9.27
CA VAL A 227 -30.23 15.30 9.05
C VAL A 227 -31.61 15.52 8.44
N PHE A 228 -32.41 16.35 9.09
CA PHE A 228 -33.72 16.79 8.64
C PHE A 228 -33.63 18.24 8.18
N VAL A 229 -33.99 18.50 6.93
CA VAL A 229 -33.97 19.82 6.31
C VAL A 229 -35.37 20.21 5.87
N GLU A 230 -35.62 21.50 5.65
CA GLU A 230 -36.84 21.92 4.96
C GLU A 230 -36.78 21.51 3.48
N SER A 231 -37.82 20.89 2.95
CA SER A 231 -37.87 20.45 1.55
C SER A 231 -39.18 20.87 0.90
N ASN A 232 -39.14 21.20 -0.40
CA ASN A 232 -40.34 21.62 -1.13
C ASN A 232 -41.41 20.50 -1.20
N ASP A 233 -41.02 19.23 -1.09
CA ASP A 233 -41.93 18.06 -1.11
C ASP A 233 -42.52 17.69 0.25
N THR A 234 -42.01 18.24 1.36
CA THR A 234 -42.63 18.06 2.68
C THR A 234 -43.80 19.02 2.84
N GLN A 235 -44.95 18.65 2.27
CA GLN A 235 -46.18 19.37 2.52
C GLN A 235 -46.49 19.35 4.04
N SER A 236 -46.35 20.51 4.68
CA SER A 236 -46.89 20.93 5.99
C SER A 236 -46.12 20.69 7.31
N VAL A 237 -45.03 19.91 7.39
CA VAL A 237 -44.43 19.57 8.70
C VAL A 237 -42.96 20.01 8.85
N ASN A 238 -42.72 20.90 9.81
CA ASN A 238 -41.39 21.43 10.17
C ASN A 238 -40.35 20.31 10.43
N HIS A 239 -39.12 20.52 9.98
CA HIS A 239 -38.01 19.55 10.10
C HIS A 239 -37.74 19.12 11.56
N GLY A 240 -37.89 20.02 12.54
CA GLY A 240 -37.76 19.73 13.95
C GLY A 240 -38.85 18.79 14.45
N LEU A 241 -40.10 18.96 14.01
CA LEU A 241 -41.19 18.07 14.41
C LEU A 241 -41.02 16.68 13.80
N ARG A 242 -40.54 16.60 12.56
CA ARG A 242 -40.19 15.32 11.92
C ARG A 242 -39.07 14.60 12.67
N ALA A 243 -38.02 15.32 13.06
CA ALA A 243 -36.95 14.78 13.88
C ALA A 243 -37.45 14.32 15.28
N SER A 244 -38.33 15.07 15.93
CA SER A 244 -38.96 14.67 17.20
C SER A 244 -39.78 13.39 17.09
N ARG A 245 -40.57 13.26 16.01
CA ARG A 245 -41.34 12.04 15.74
C ARG A 245 -40.42 10.85 15.47
N ALA A 246 -39.34 11.05 14.72
CA ALA A 246 -38.32 10.04 14.51
C ALA A 246 -37.67 9.62 15.83
N ALA A 247 -37.27 10.57 16.69
CA ALA A 247 -36.69 10.27 17.99
C ALA A 247 -37.62 9.40 18.86
N LEU A 248 -38.91 9.72 18.91
CA LEU A 248 -39.89 8.91 19.64
C LEU A 248 -40.09 7.51 19.01
N GLY A 249 -40.13 7.42 17.68
CA GLY A 249 -40.17 6.14 16.96
C GLY A 249 -38.93 5.27 17.21
N LEU A 250 -37.76 5.88 17.41
CA LEU A 250 -36.53 5.18 17.76
C LEU A 250 -36.59 4.62 19.19
N ILE A 251 -37.12 5.39 20.15
CA ILE A 251 -37.34 4.89 21.53
C ILE A 251 -38.31 3.70 21.54
N ASP A 252 -39.41 3.81 20.81
CA ASP A 252 -40.40 2.73 20.67
C ASP A 252 -39.81 1.47 20.00
N SER A 253 -39.01 1.66 18.94
CA SER A 253 -38.27 0.57 18.29
C SER A 253 -37.25 -0.09 19.22
N ALA A 254 -36.56 0.69 20.05
CA ALA A 254 -35.64 0.16 21.06
C ALA A 254 -36.38 -0.63 22.16
N GLN A 255 -37.61 -0.23 22.52
CA GLN A 255 -38.43 -1.01 23.44
C GLN A 255 -38.82 -2.37 22.85
N ARG A 256 -39.21 -2.43 21.56
CA ARG A 256 -39.45 -3.72 20.87
C ARG A 256 -38.19 -4.59 20.85
N MET A 257 -37.03 -4.01 20.54
CA MET A 257 -35.76 -4.71 20.53
C MET A 257 -35.41 -5.29 21.91
N ARG A 258 -35.65 -4.51 22.97
CA ARG A 258 -35.46 -4.98 24.35
C ARG A 258 -36.31 -6.22 24.66
N HIS A 259 -37.60 -6.19 24.31
CA HIS A 259 -38.48 -7.34 24.52
C HIS A 259 -38.04 -8.56 23.70
N TYR A 260 -37.60 -8.35 22.46
CA TYR A 260 -37.03 -9.41 21.63
C TYR A 260 -35.81 -10.06 22.28
N LEU A 261 -34.83 -9.25 22.72
CA LEU A 261 -33.62 -9.76 23.37
C LEU A 261 -33.92 -10.48 24.69
N GLN A 262 -34.81 -9.94 25.51
CA GLN A 262 -35.23 -10.59 26.77
C GLN A 262 -35.91 -11.93 26.54
N SER A 263 -36.71 -12.04 25.47
CA SER A 263 -37.40 -13.29 25.13
C SER A 263 -36.42 -14.32 24.54
N ARG A 264 -35.51 -13.86 23.67
CA ARG A 264 -34.55 -14.71 22.95
C ARG A 264 -33.42 -15.24 23.85
N PHE A 265 -33.04 -14.47 24.86
CA PHE A 265 -31.94 -14.75 25.78
C PHE A 265 -32.40 -14.73 27.24
N ALA A 266 -33.58 -15.29 27.54
CA ALA A 266 -34.19 -15.27 28.87
C ALA A 266 -33.29 -15.87 29.97
N ASP A 267 -32.46 -16.85 29.62
CA ASP A 267 -31.54 -17.53 30.55
C ASP A 267 -30.25 -16.74 30.83
N ARG A 268 -30.04 -15.61 30.14
CA ARG A 268 -28.83 -14.78 30.26
C ARG A 268 -29.19 -13.44 30.88
N GLN A 269 -28.43 -13.01 31.89
CA GLN A 269 -28.58 -11.69 32.50
C GLN A 269 -27.95 -10.58 31.63
N LEU A 270 -28.49 -10.40 30.42
CA LEU A 270 -28.02 -9.36 29.50
C LEU A 270 -28.29 -7.96 30.06
N PRO A 271 -27.40 -6.98 29.82
CA PRO A 271 -27.69 -5.59 30.13
C PRO A 271 -28.91 -5.12 29.35
N GLN A 272 -29.68 -4.21 29.95
CA GLN A 272 -30.91 -3.72 29.34
C GLN A 272 -30.60 -2.92 28.07
N PHE A 273 -31.15 -3.36 26.93
CA PHE A 273 -31.05 -2.61 25.68
C PHE A 273 -31.79 -1.28 25.80
N GLN A 274 -31.05 -0.20 25.56
CA GLN A 274 -31.51 1.17 25.64
C GLN A 274 -30.84 1.97 24.53
N VAL A 275 -31.50 3.03 24.09
CA VAL A 275 -30.91 4.00 23.16
C VAL A 275 -31.10 5.38 23.75
N SER A 276 -30.16 6.27 23.46
CA SER A 276 -30.27 7.69 23.78
C SER A 276 -30.24 8.48 22.48
N VAL A 277 -31.17 9.42 22.35
CA VAL A 277 -31.33 10.26 21.16
C VAL A 277 -31.05 11.71 21.53
N ALA A 278 -30.25 12.41 20.72
CA ALA A 278 -30.07 13.85 20.81
C ALA A 278 -30.60 14.56 19.57
N LEU A 279 -31.19 15.72 19.80
CA LEU A 279 -31.71 16.62 18.77
C LEU A 279 -31.10 18.01 18.97
N HIS A 280 -30.50 18.55 17.91
CA HIS A 280 -30.05 19.94 17.88
C HIS A 280 -30.40 20.56 16.54
N SER A 281 -30.76 21.85 16.54
CA SER A 281 -31.04 22.58 15.30
C SER A 281 -30.07 23.74 15.10
N GLY A 282 -29.60 23.88 13.86
CA GLY A 282 -28.63 24.88 13.43
C GLY A 282 -28.22 24.67 11.97
N PRO A 283 -27.23 25.44 11.49
CA PRO A 283 -26.74 25.31 10.12
C PRO A 283 -25.96 24.01 9.92
N VAL A 284 -26.14 23.39 8.75
CA VAL A 284 -25.47 22.14 8.34
C VAL A 284 -25.08 22.25 6.87
N VAL A 285 -23.88 21.77 6.55
CA VAL A 285 -23.43 21.59 5.16
C VAL A 285 -23.31 20.09 4.91
N LEU A 286 -23.87 19.59 3.81
CA LEU A 286 -23.63 18.24 3.33
C LEU A 286 -22.47 18.30 2.33
N ALA A 287 -21.26 18.05 2.82
CA ALA A 287 -20.04 18.10 2.04
C ALA A 287 -19.93 16.86 1.15
N ARG A 288 -19.71 17.06 -0.15
CA ARG A 288 -19.55 15.96 -1.11
C ARG A 288 -18.06 15.65 -1.27
N MET A 289 -17.67 14.46 -0.86
CA MET A 289 -16.32 13.94 -1.02
C MET A 289 -16.29 13.02 -2.22
N GLU A 290 -15.56 13.44 -3.26
CA GLU A 290 -15.19 12.59 -4.37
C GLU A 290 -13.88 11.88 -4.01
N ASP A 291 -13.81 10.57 -4.24
CA ASP A 291 -12.56 9.82 -4.20
C ASP A 291 -12.08 9.62 -5.65
N PRO A 292 -11.28 10.55 -6.19
CA PRO A 292 -10.86 10.51 -7.59
C PRO A 292 -9.93 9.33 -7.89
N LEU A 293 -9.31 8.72 -6.88
CA LEU A 293 -8.32 7.67 -7.05
C LEU A 293 -8.95 6.28 -7.08
N ASN A 294 -9.95 6.02 -6.25
CA ASN A 294 -10.56 4.70 -6.15
C ASN A 294 -11.86 4.56 -6.93
N GLY A 295 -12.34 5.63 -7.59
CA GLY A 295 -13.64 5.64 -8.26
C GLY A 295 -14.80 5.29 -7.31
N ALA A 296 -14.59 5.51 -6.01
CA ALA A 296 -15.57 5.16 -4.99
C ALA A 296 -16.81 6.06 -5.13
N PRO A 297 -18.01 5.56 -4.76
CA PRO A 297 -19.21 6.38 -4.78
C PRO A 297 -19.00 7.65 -3.94
N THR A 298 -19.46 8.79 -4.47
CA THR A 298 -19.40 10.08 -3.77
C THR A 298 -19.94 9.92 -2.34
N GLN A 299 -19.09 10.18 -1.36
CA GLN A 299 -19.48 10.16 0.04
C GLN A 299 -20.05 11.53 0.41
N ILE A 300 -21.13 11.55 1.18
CA ILE A 300 -21.71 12.79 1.71
C ILE A 300 -21.44 12.82 3.20
N LEU A 301 -20.76 13.87 3.66
CA LEU A 301 -20.46 14.07 5.06
C LEU A 301 -21.18 15.32 5.58
N PRO A 302 -22.10 15.20 6.56
CA PRO A 302 -22.69 16.36 7.21
C PRO A 302 -21.66 17.00 8.14
N VAL A 303 -21.35 18.26 7.89
CA VAL A 303 -20.41 19.06 8.67
C VAL A 303 -21.08 20.34 9.19
N GLY A 304 -20.61 20.81 10.34
CA GLY A 304 -21.09 22.04 10.95
C GLY A 304 -21.24 21.93 12.46
N ASP A 305 -21.39 23.09 13.10
CA ASP A 305 -21.54 23.17 14.56
C ASP A 305 -22.73 22.35 15.07
N ALA A 306 -23.86 22.33 14.33
CA ALA A 306 -25.04 21.57 14.73
C ALA A 306 -24.78 20.06 14.80
N VAL A 307 -23.94 19.53 13.91
CA VAL A 307 -23.53 18.11 13.91
C VAL A 307 -22.70 17.80 15.15
N SER A 308 -21.63 18.57 15.37
CA SER A 308 -20.75 18.42 16.53
C SER A 308 -21.51 18.60 17.86
N ALA A 309 -22.41 19.58 17.92
CA ALA A 309 -23.26 19.83 19.09
C ALA A 309 -24.13 18.62 19.43
N THR A 310 -24.76 18.01 18.43
CA THR A 310 -25.67 16.88 18.62
C THR A 310 -24.94 15.66 19.16
N LEU A 311 -23.77 15.34 18.59
CA LEU A 311 -22.93 14.23 19.03
C LEU A 311 -22.51 14.40 20.50
N LEU A 312 -22.04 15.60 20.87
CA LEU A 312 -21.65 15.89 22.25
C LEU A 312 -22.84 15.91 23.21
N LEU A 313 -23.97 16.48 22.77
CA LEU A 313 -25.20 16.55 23.56
C LEU A 313 -25.75 15.13 23.86
N GLN A 314 -25.63 14.19 22.92
CA GLN A 314 -26.00 12.79 23.13
C GLN A 314 -25.18 12.15 24.26
N LYS A 315 -23.85 12.29 24.24
CA LYS A 315 -23.00 11.72 25.29
C LYS A 315 -23.33 12.30 26.67
N GLN A 316 -23.70 13.58 26.73
CA GLN A 316 -24.17 14.21 27.97
C GLN A 316 -25.54 13.70 28.42
N ALA A 317 -26.48 13.48 27.49
CA ALA A 317 -27.79 12.94 27.82
C ALA A 317 -27.74 11.52 28.38
N GLN A 318 -26.79 10.70 27.91
CA GLN A 318 -26.54 9.38 28.48
C GLN A 318 -26.13 9.48 29.96
N MET A 319 -25.30 10.45 30.33
CA MET A 319 -24.92 10.69 31.74
C MET A 319 -26.07 11.23 32.58
N LEU A 320 -26.98 12.02 31.99
CA LEU A 320 -28.19 12.53 32.65
C LEU A 320 -29.31 11.49 32.75
N GLY A 321 -29.17 10.34 32.07
CA GLY A 321 -30.21 9.31 31.98
C GLY A 321 -31.45 9.78 31.23
N TRP A 322 -31.29 10.63 30.21
CA TRP A 322 -32.39 11.13 29.37
C TRP A 322 -32.48 10.28 28.10
N ALA A 323 -33.68 9.77 27.82
CA ALA A 323 -33.92 8.96 26.62
C ALA A 323 -33.83 9.82 25.34
N ILE A 324 -34.42 11.02 25.38
CA ILE A 324 -34.35 11.99 24.29
C ILE A 324 -33.96 13.35 24.89
N VAL A 325 -32.85 13.90 24.43
CA VAL A 325 -32.43 15.28 24.74
C VAL A 325 -32.66 16.17 23.51
N ALA A 326 -33.21 17.35 23.72
CA ALA A 326 -33.39 18.34 22.68
C ALA A 326 -32.81 19.68 23.13
N SER A 327 -32.01 20.32 22.28
CA SER A 327 -31.52 21.68 22.55
C SER A 327 -32.67 22.69 22.54
N LYS A 328 -32.49 23.81 23.22
CA LYS A 328 -33.42 24.94 23.18
C LYS A 328 -33.65 25.46 21.77
N THR A 329 -32.61 25.47 20.92
CA THR A 329 -32.74 25.87 19.50
C THR A 329 -33.64 24.93 18.73
N MET A 330 -33.56 23.62 19.01
CA MET A 330 -34.47 22.63 18.43
C MET A 330 -35.89 22.80 18.97
N LEU A 331 -36.06 22.92 20.30
CA LEU A 331 -37.37 23.07 20.92
C LEU A 331 -38.09 24.34 20.46
N ALA A 332 -37.36 25.43 20.21
CA ALA A 332 -37.92 26.65 19.65
C ALA A 332 -38.55 26.46 18.26
N SER A 333 -38.06 25.48 17.47
CA SER A 333 -38.62 25.16 16.14
C SER A 333 -39.94 24.37 16.20
N VAL A 334 -40.23 23.74 17.34
CA VAL A 334 -41.42 22.90 17.53
C VAL A 334 -42.38 23.42 18.60
N GLN A 335 -42.01 24.47 19.33
CA GLN A 335 -42.84 25.18 20.31
C GLN A 335 -43.72 24.24 21.16
N ASP A 336 -45.03 24.48 21.21
CA ASP A 336 -46.01 23.73 22.00
C ASP A 336 -46.38 22.36 21.38
N MET A 337 -45.79 22.00 20.24
CA MET A 337 -46.04 20.71 19.57
C MET A 337 -45.30 19.55 20.23
N VAL A 338 -44.50 19.79 21.28
CA VAL A 338 -43.82 18.75 22.06
C VAL A 338 -43.99 19.04 23.55
N LYS A 339 -44.08 17.96 24.36
CA LYS A 339 -44.02 18.08 25.81
C LYS A 339 -42.61 17.81 26.29
N THR A 340 -42.05 18.75 27.03
CA THR A 340 -40.73 18.64 27.66
C THR A 340 -40.85 18.23 29.13
N GLY A 341 -39.79 17.61 29.63
CA GLY A 341 -39.64 17.20 31.02
C GLY A 341 -38.58 18.04 31.74
N ARG A 342 -37.52 17.38 32.19
CA ARG A 342 -36.41 18.03 32.91
C ARG A 342 -35.64 18.98 31.97
N HIS A 343 -35.11 20.06 32.54
CA HIS A 343 -34.30 21.06 31.84
C HIS A 343 -32.92 21.15 32.49
N ALA A 344 -31.88 21.37 31.68
CA ALA A 344 -30.52 21.55 32.16
C ALA A 344 -29.69 22.40 31.18
N ALA A 345 -28.77 23.19 31.74
CA ALA A 345 -27.69 23.81 30.99
C ALA A 345 -26.55 22.81 30.84
N VAL A 346 -26.29 22.34 29.62
CA VAL A 346 -25.32 21.27 29.34
C VAL A 346 -24.02 21.86 28.79
N SER A 347 -22.93 21.73 29.53
CA SER A 347 -21.60 22.13 29.06
C SER A 347 -21.06 21.12 28.04
N LEU A 348 -20.79 21.57 26.83
CA LEU A 348 -20.22 20.74 25.76
C LEU A 348 -18.70 21.03 25.63
N PRO A 349 -17.85 20.00 25.58
CA PRO A 349 -16.41 20.18 25.33
C PRO A 349 -16.15 21.02 24.08
N GLY A 350 -15.22 21.98 24.19
CA GLY A 350 -14.87 22.89 23.09
C GLY A 350 -15.83 24.05 22.85
N ARG A 351 -16.92 24.19 23.63
CA ARG A 351 -17.83 25.35 23.57
C ARG A 351 -17.67 26.24 24.80
N LEU A 352 -17.72 27.56 24.57
CA LEU A 352 -17.60 28.58 25.62
C LEU A 352 -18.90 28.73 26.44
N LEU A 353 -20.06 28.54 25.80
CA LEU A 353 -21.37 28.69 26.42
C LEU A 353 -22.06 27.32 26.54
N PRO A 354 -22.75 27.05 27.65
CA PRO A 354 -23.54 25.84 27.78
C PRO A 354 -24.72 25.85 26.81
N VAL A 355 -25.12 24.66 26.37
CA VAL A 355 -26.33 24.47 25.56
C VAL A 355 -27.49 24.19 26.50
N GLU A 356 -28.46 25.10 26.53
CA GLU A 356 -29.74 24.84 27.19
C GLU A 356 -30.45 23.68 26.49
N ALA A 357 -30.82 22.65 27.25
CA ALA A 357 -31.48 21.47 26.73
C ALA A 357 -32.63 21.01 27.64
N ALA A 358 -33.56 20.26 27.07
CA ALA A 358 -34.64 19.62 27.80
C ALA A 358 -34.83 18.18 27.36
N GLU A 359 -35.39 17.39 28.27
CA GLU A 359 -35.86 16.05 27.99
C GLU A 359 -37.14 16.12 27.15
N LEU A 360 -37.17 15.49 25.98
CA LEU A 360 -38.37 15.39 25.15
C LEU A 360 -39.14 14.13 25.51
N LEU A 361 -40.40 14.30 25.94
CA LEU A 361 -41.22 13.19 26.44
C LEU A 361 -42.22 12.65 25.43
N LYS A 362 -42.90 13.53 24.68
CA LYS A 362 -43.90 13.16 23.67
C LYS A 362 -44.25 14.31 22.75
N ILE A 363 -44.97 14.01 21.66
CA ILE A 363 -45.62 15.02 20.81
C ILE A 363 -46.85 15.59 21.55
N GLY A 364 -47.04 16.91 21.46
CA GLY A 364 -48.24 17.63 21.90
C GLY A 364 -49.43 17.28 21.01
N VAL A 365 -50.60 17.10 21.61
CA VAL A 365 -51.86 16.79 20.91
C VAL A 365 -52.42 18.07 20.30
#